data_AF-A0A5N6K990-F1
#
_entry.id   AF-A0A5N6K990-F1
#
_cell.length_a   1.000
_cell.length_b   1.000
_cell.length_c   1.000
_cell.angle_alpha   90.00
_cell.angle_beta   90.00
_cell.angle_gamma   90.00
#
_symmetry.space_group_name_H-M   'P 1'
#
loop_
_entity.id
_entity.type
_entity.pdbx_description
1 polymer ?
#
loop_
_entity_poly.entity_id
_entity_poly.type
_entity_poly.pdbx_seq_one_letter_code
_entity_poly.pdbx_strand_id
1 'polypeptide(L)'
;MPDRPAPIDEADFTEVFLHGSGPGGQKINKTSSAVQLKHLPTGMVLKVQATRSRTQNRKIARQMLAERIELLEKGKESRIAIVGETKRKKKSSAVKKSKRKYRLLAEEKAAKAGKENAEEDLEEEALEDEGVNPEDMETPRQDSSKKGGDF
;
A
#
# COMPACT_ATOMS: atom_id res chain seq x y z
N MET A 1 -7.65 -9.54 -24.51
CA MET A 1 -6.51 -10.08 -23.73
C MET A 1 -5.88 -11.15 -24.60
N PRO A 2 -4.55 -11.27 -24.71
CA PRO A 2 -3.92 -12.30 -25.53
C PRO A 2 -4.29 -13.70 -25.01
N ASP A 3 -4.34 -14.70 -25.90
CA ASP A 3 -4.72 -16.07 -25.59
C ASP A 3 -3.68 -16.80 -24.74
N ARG A 4 -4.07 -17.91 -24.09
CA ARG A 4 -3.14 -18.63 -23.20
C ARG A 4 -2.11 -19.35 -24.07
N PRO A 5 -0.83 -19.39 -23.67
CA PRO A 5 0.17 -20.17 -24.40
C PRO A 5 -0.29 -21.62 -24.49
N ALA A 6 0.04 -22.26 -25.62
CA ALA A 6 -0.31 -23.65 -25.87
C ALA A 6 0.28 -24.57 -24.79
N PRO A 7 -0.39 -25.69 -24.47
CA PRO A 7 0.21 -26.71 -23.61
C PRO A 7 1.47 -27.26 -24.27
N ILE A 8 2.54 -27.43 -23.48
CA ILE A 8 3.80 -28.04 -23.94
C ILE A 8 3.63 -29.55 -23.95
N ASP A 9 4.19 -30.21 -24.97
CA ASP A 9 4.24 -31.65 -25.08
C ASP A 9 5.05 -32.30 -23.94
N GLU A 10 4.61 -33.46 -23.47
CA GLU A 10 5.24 -34.13 -22.31
C GLU A 10 6.65 -34.65 -22.62
N ALA A 11 7.02 -34.78 -23.90
CA ALA A 11 8.34 -35.21 -24.32
C ALA A 11 9.42 -34.13 -24.16
N ASP A 12 9.05 -32.86 -24.14
CA ASP A 12 10.01 -31.75 -24.17
C ASP A 12 10.53 -31.34 -22.78
N PHE A 13 9.98 -31.93 -21.71
CA PHE A 13 10.40 -31.61 -20.35
C PHE A 13 10.57 -32.84 -19.47
N THR A 14 11.50 -32.74 -18.52
CA THR A 14 11.66 -33.71 -17.45
C THR A 14 11.15 -33.13 -16.13
N GLU A 15 10.41 -33.96 -15.38
CA GLU A 15 9.87 -33.60 -14.07
C GLU A 15 10.62 -34.30 -12.93
N VAL A 16 11.00 -33.54 -11.91
CA VAL A 16 11.63 -34.06 -10.68
C VAL A 16 10.90 -33.48 -9.48
N PHE A 17 10.61 -34.33 -8.49
CA PHE A 17 10.00 -33.91 -7.22
C PHE A 17 11.07 -33.65 -6.18
N LEU A 18 10.99 -32.50 -5.55
CA LEU A 18 11.90 -32.06 -4.51
C LEU A 18 11.15 -31.86 -3.19
N HIS A 19 11.89 -31.96 -2.10
CA HIS A 19 11.43 -31.46 -0.80
C HIS A 19 11.41 -29.93 -0.83
N GLY A 20 10.46 -29.34 -0.11
CA GLY A 20 10.39 -27.89 -0.02
C GLY A 20 11.61 -27.33 0.70
N SER A 21 12.03 -26.13 0.31
CA SER A 21 13.11 -25.39 0.98
C SER A 21 12.53 -24.18 1.72
N GLY A 22 13.15 -23.80 2.83
CA GLY A 22 12.83 -22.60 3.61
C GLY A 22 12.36 -22.87 5.04
N PRO A 23 12.15 -21.81 5.85
CA PRO A 23 11.59 -21.91 7.20
C PRO A 23 10.14 -22.40 7.09
N GLY A 24 9.98 -23.71 7.09
CA GLY A 24 8.71 -24.39 6.96
C GLY A 24 8.48 -25.37 8.10
N GLY A 25 7.22 -25.64 8.40
CA GLY A 25 6.86 -26.71 9.34
C GLY A 25 7.17 -28.10 8.80
N GLN A 26 6.93 -29.12 9.63
CA GLN A 26 7.16 -30.54 9.31
C GLN A 26 6.65 -30.96 7.92
N LYS A 27 5.51 -30.41 7.50
CA LYS A 27 4.87 -30.74 6.22
C LYS A 27 5.72 -30.38 4.99
N ILE A 28 6.45 -29.25 5.04
CA ILE A 28 7.26 -28.76 3.91
C ILE A 28 8.52 -29.61 3.74
N ASN A 29 9.15 -29.98 4.85
CA ASN A 29 10.39 -30.76 4.85
C ASN A 29 10.15 -32.24 4.54
N LYS A 30 9.01 -32.81 4.96
CA LYS A 30 8.72 -34.23 4.77
C LYS A 30 8.02 -34.56 3.44
N THR A 31 7.27 -33.63 2.88
CA THR A 31 6.49 -33.89 1.66
C THR A 31 7.24 -33.36 0.45
N SER A 32 7.55 -34.24 -0.51
CA SER A 32 8.08 -33.90 -1.82
C SER A 32 7.02 -33.23 -2.73
N SER A 33 6.61 -32.03 -2.34
CA SER A 33 5.58 -31.25 -3.01
C SER A 33 6.14 -30.24 -4.00
N ALA A 34 7.41 -29.86 -3.89
CA ALA A 34 8.05 -28.95 -4.83
C ALA A 34 8.34 -29.67 -6.16
N VAL A 35 8.13 -28.99 -7.27
CA VAL A 35 8.33 -29.54 -8.62
C VAL A 35 9.43 -28.77 -9.31
N GLN A 36 10.42 -29.49 -9.83
CA GLN A 36 11.41 -28.97 -10.75
C GLN A 36 11.10 -29.49 -12.15
N LEU A 37 10.91 -28.58 -13.10
CA LEU A 37 10.78 -28.89 -14.52
C LEU A 37 12.04 -28.43 -15.24
N LYS A 38 12.61 -29.30 -16.08
CA LYS A 38 13.68 -28.94 -17.00
C LYS A 38 13.19 -29.11 -18.42
N HIS A 39 13.24 -28.05 -19.21
CA HIS A 39 12.93 -28.10 -20.64
C HIS A 39 14.20 -28.53 -21.38
N LEU A 40 14.11 -29.63 -22.13
CA LEU A 40 15.25 -30.24 -22.82
C LEU A 40 15.77 -29.36 -23.98
N PRO A 41 14.93 -28.80 -24.87
CA PRO A 41 15.41 -28.03 -26.02
C PRO A 41 16.13 -26.74 -25.63
N THR A 42 15.60 -26.01 -24.63
CA THR A 42 16.14 -24.71 -24.21
C THR A 42 17.09 -24.81 -23.02
N GLY A 43 17.20 -25.98 -22.39
CA GLY A 43 18.00 -26.18 -21.17
C GLY A 43 17.48 -25.44 -19.93
N MET A 44 16.30 -24.80 -19.99
CA MET A 44 15.74 -24.04 -18.89
C MET A 44 15.31 -24.92 -17.73
N VAL A 45 15.58 -24.46 -16.51
CA VAL A 45 15.17 -25.13 -15.29
C VAL A 45 14.28 -24.21 -14.47
N LEU A 46 13.08 -24.68 -14.15
CA LEU A 46 12.13 -23.97 -13.29
C LEU A 46 11.85 -24.81 -12.04
N LYS A 47 11.89 -24.16 -10.88
CA LYS A 47 11.51 -24.75 -9.59
C LYS A 47 10.26 -24.02 -9.09
N VAL A 48 9.22 -24.78 -8.74
CA VAL A 48 7.95 -24.23 -8.29
C VAL A 48 7.53 -24.85 -6.97
N GLN A 49 7.30 -23.98 -5.99
CA GLN A 49 6.81 -24.29 -4.65
C GLN A 49 5.73 -23.27 -4.25
N ALA A 50 4.56 -23.35 -4.88
CA ALA A 50 3.47 -22.40 -4.65
C ALA A 50 2.47 -22.89 -3.59
N THR A 51 2.19 -24.20 -3.59
CA THR A 51 1.16 -24.80 -2.74
C THR A 51 1.69 -26.06 -2.04
N ARG A 52 0.92 -26.54 -1.06
CA ARG A 52 1.19 -27.81 -0.36
C ARG A 52 0.87 -29.07 -1.21
N SER A 53 0.27 -28.90 -2.39
CA SER A 53 -0.19 -30.01 -3.25
C SER A 53 0.70 -30.19 -4.47
N ARG A 54 1.20 -31.43 -4.66
CA ARG A 54 2.05 -31.79 -5.80
C ARG A 54 1.36 -31.57 -7.15
N THR A 55 0.06 -31.87 -7.23
CA THR A 55 -0.70 -31.81 -8.49
C THR A 55 -0.95 -30.37 -8.92
N GLN A 56 -1.23 -29.49 -7.96
CA GLN A 56 -1.34 -28.06 -8.21
C GLN A 56 0.00 -27.48 -8.62
N ASN A 57 1.08 -27.82 -7.92
CA ASN A 57 2.42 -27.34 -8.29
C ASN A 57 2.84 -27.83 -9.69
N ARG A 58 2.47 -29.05 -10.10
CA ARG A 58 2.72 -29.55 -11.46
C ARG A 58 2.00 -28.72 -12.53
N LYS A 59 0.71 -28.42 -12.32
CA LYS A 59 -0.07 -27.57 -13.24
C LYS A 59 0.52 -26.17 -13.36
N ILE A 60 0.86 -25.57 -12.21
CA ILE A 60 1.46 -24.23 -12.16
C ILE A 60 2.83 -24.24 -12.87
N ALA A 61 3.66 -25.25 -12.62
CA ALA A 61 4.98 -25.37 -13.23
C ALA A 61 4.90 -25.48 -14.76
N ARG A 62 3.98 -26.28 -15.30
CA ARG A 62 3.76 -26.37 -16.76
C ARG A 62 3.30 -25.04 -17.35
N GLN A 63 2.36 -24.36 -16.69
CA GLN A 63 1.89 -23.05 -17.14
C GLN A 63 3.03 -22.02 -17.14
N MET A 64 3.82 -21.96 -16.07
CA MET A 64 4.97 -21.05 -15.98
C MET A 64 6.05 -21.39 -17.00
N LEU A 65 6.25 -22.66 -17.32
CA LEU A 65 7.19 -23.08 -18.35
C LEU A 65 6.73 -22.61 -19.74
N ALA A 66 5.45 -22.80 -20.07
CA ALA A 66 4.87 -22.37 -21.35
C ALA A 66 4.95 -20.85 -21.52
N GLU A 67 4.61 -20.13 -20.45
CA GLU A 67 4.75 -18.69 -20.37
C GLU A 67 6.20 -18.22 -20.58
N ARG A 68 7.18 -18.93 -20.00
CA ARG A 68 8.60 -18.58 -20.13
C ARG A 68 9.15 -18.86 -21.53
N ILE A 69 8.72 -19.95 -22.17
CA ILE A 69 9.07 -20.28 -23.56
C ILE A 69 8.49 -19.22 -24.50
N GLU A 70 7.20 -18.90 -24.36
CA GLU A 70 6.56 -17.87 -25.19
C GLU A 70 7.24 -16.50 -25.02
N LEU A 71 7.70 -16.18 -23.80
CA LEU A 71 8.46 -14.97 -23.55
C LEU A 71 9.82 -14.97 -24.29
N LEU A 72 10.48 -16.11 -24.42
CA LEU A 72 11.73 -16.21 -25.18
C LEU A 72 11.49 -16.08 -26.68
N GLU A 73 10.43 -16.70 -27.20
CA GLU A 73 10.11 -16.69 -28.63
C GLU A 73 9.57 -15.33 -29.10
N LYS A 74 8.63 -14.75 -28.35
CA LYS A 74 7.86 -13.54 -28.75
C LYS A 74 8.30 -12.27 -28.02
N GLY A 75 9.07 -12.38 -26.95
CA GLY A 75 9.58 -11.22 -26.20
C GLY A 75 8.47 -10.28 -25.72
N LYS A 76 8.42 -9.06 -26.30
CA LYS A 76 7.46 -8.00 -25.93
C LYS A 76 6.02 -8.32 -26.34
N GLU A 77 5.84 -9.20 -27.33
CA GLU A 77 4.52 -9.63 -27.79
C GLU A 77 3.97 -10.79 -26.97
N SER A 78 4.78 -11.34 -26.05
CA SER A 78 4.33 -12.38 -25.16
C SER A 78 3.15 -11.92 -24.31
N ARG A 79 2.27 -12.85 -23.98
CA ARG A 79 1.13 -12.59 -23.12
C ARG A 79 1.53 -11.97 -21.79
N ILE A 80 2.63 -12.43 -21.17
CA ILE A 80 3.10 -11.89 -19.88
C ILE A 80 3.45 -10.41 -20.02
N ALA A 81 4.16 -10.02 -21.08
CA ALA A 81 4.57 -8.64 -21.30
C ALA A 81 3.34 -7.73 -21.46
N ILE A 82 2.38 -8.13 -22.32
CA ILE A 82 1.16 -7.37 -22.58
C ILE A 82 0.28 -7.27 -21.32
N VAL A 83 0.05 -8.39 -20.64
CA VAL A 83 -0.74 -8.42 -19.39
C VAL A 83 -0.03 -7.62 -18.30
N GLY A 84 1.29 -7.69 -18.22
CA GLY A 84 2.10 -6.92 -17.28
C GLY A 84 2.02 -5.42 -17.56
N GLU A 85 2.06 -5.00 -18.82
CA GLU A 85 1.92 -3.60 -19.22
C GLU A 85 0.52 -3.06 -18.91
N THR A 86 -0.54 -3.78 -19.27
CA THR A 86 -1.92 -3.37 -18.99
C THR A 86 -2.18 -3.25 -17.49
N LYS A 87 -1.66 -4.19 -16.68
CA LYS A 87 -1.70 -4.11 -15.21
C LYS A 87 -0.94 -2.88 -14.68
N ARG A 88 0.25 -2.61 -15.20
CA ARG A 88 1.05 -1.41 -14.83
C ARG A 88 0.31 -0.11 -15.16
N LYS A 89 -0.26 0.01 -16.37
CA LYS A 89 -1.07 1.16 -16.81
C LYS A 89 -2.31 1.38 -15.92
N LYS A 90 -3.01 0.30 -15.55
CA LYS A 90 -4.17 0.39 -14.62
C LYS A 90 -3.73 0.85 -13.23
N LYS A 91 -2.65 0.29 -12.69
CA LYS A 91 -2.10 0.69 -11.38
C LYS A 91 -1.68 2.16 -11.37
N SER A 92 -0.91 2.61 -12.38
CA SER A 92 -0.47 4.01 -12.44
C SER A 92 -1.65 4.98 -12.56
N SER A 93 -2.69 4.61 -13.31
CA SER A 93 -3.92 5.39 -13.40
C SER A 93 -4.66 5.46 -12.07
N ALA A 94 -4.77 4.35 -11.34
CA ALA A 94 -5.38 4.31 -10.01
C ALA A 94 -4.60 5.17 -9.00
N VAL A 95 -3.27 5.08 -8.98
CA VAL A 95 -2.40 5.89 -8.13
C VAL A 95 -2.55 7.38 -8.44
N LYS A 96 -2.56 7.78 -9.73
CA LYS A 96 -2.77 9.18 -10.14
C LYS A 96 -4.14 9.71 -9.69
N LYS A 97 -5.20 8.91 -9.83
CA LYS A 97 -6.55 9.28 -9.36
C LYS A 97 -6.58 9.44 -7.84
N SER A 98 -6.00 8.49 -7.11
CA SER A 98 -5.89 8.55 -5.64
C SER A 98 -5.12 9.79 -5.19
N LYS A 99 -3.95 10.07 -5.77
CA LYS A 99 -3.15 11.25 -5.43
C LYS A 99 -3.91 12.57 -5.69
N ARG A 100 -4.64 12.66 -6.80
CA ARG A 100 -5.50 13.84 -7.08
C ARG A 100 -6.59 14.01 -6.03
N LYS A 101 -7.27 12.92 -5.66
CA LYS A 101 -8.31 12.95 -4.62
C LYS A 101 -7.75 13.44 -3.28
N TYR A 102 -6.64 12.87 -2.82
CA TYR A 102 -6.06 13.27 -1.53
C TYR A 102 -5.49 14.69 -1.54
N ARG A 103 -5.00 15.18 -2.69
CA ARG A 103 -4.55 16.57 -2.83
C ARG A 103 -5.71 17.56 -2.72
N LEU A 104 -6.82 17.32 -3.42
CA LEU A 104 -8.02 18.16 -3.34
C LEU A 104 -8.58 18.20 -1.91
N LEU A 105 -8.66 17.04 -1.25
CA LEU A 105 -9.11 16.99 0.15
C LEU A 105 -8.17 17.72 1.12
N ALA A 106 -6.86 17.74 0.83
CA ALA A 106 -5.90 18.50 1.62
C ALA A 106 -6.04 20.01 1.39
N GLU A 107 -6.24 20.44 0.15
CA GLU A 107 -6.50 21.84 -0.21
C GLU A 107 -7.83 22.33 0.40
N GLU A 108 -8.90 21.55 0.31
CA GLU A 108 -10.19 21.86 0.96
C GLU A 108 -10.07 21.95 2.48
N LYS A 109 -9.31 21.03 3.12
CA LYS A 109 -9.04 21.11 4.56
C LYS A 109 -8.22 22.32 4.93
N ALA A 110 -7.19 22.66 4.16
CA ALA A 110 -6.37 23.85 4.40
C ALA A 110 -7.19 25.13 4.21
N ALA A 111 -8.06 25.18 3.21
CA ALA A 111 -8.98 26.29 2.99
C ALA A 111 -10.03 26.41 4.11
N LYS A 112 -10.53 25.28 4.63
CA LYS A 112 -11.47 25.27 5.76
C LYS A 112 -10.78 25.72 7.04
N ALA A 113 -9.59 25.20 7.33
CA ALA A 113 -8.78 25.63 8.47
C ALA A 113 -8.45 27.12 8.37
N GLY A 114 -8.05 27.62 7.20
CA GLY A 114 -7.77 29.05 7.02
C GLY A 114 -8.99 29.95 7.23
N LYS A 115 -10.21 29.45 6.94
CA LYS A 115 -11.46 30.16 7.25
C LYS A 115 -11.82 30.10 8.73
N GLU A 116 -11.67 28.93 9.35
CA GLU A 116 -11.89 28.74 10.79
C GLU A 116 -10.94 29.62 11.62
N ASN A 117 -9.65 29.69 11.28
CA ASN A 117 -8.71 30.59 11.94
C ASN A 117 -9.06 32.07 11.69
N ALA A 118 -9.45 32.45 10.48
CA ALA A 118 -9.84 33.83 10.20
C ALA A 118 -11.16 34.25 10.88
N GLU A 119 -12.09 33.31 11.09
CA GLU A 119 -13.31 33.54 11.87
C GLU A 119 -12.98 33.66 13.38
N GLU A 120 -12.07 32.83 13.91
CA GLU A 120 -11.56 32.94 15.29
C GLU A 120 -10.81 34.27 15.53
N ASP A 121 -9.94 34.69 14.59
CA ASP A 121 -9.21 35.97 14.67
C ASP A 121 -10.16 37.18 14.67
N LEU A 122 -11.25 37.14 13.89
CA LEU A 122 -12.26 38.20 13.84
C LEU A 122 -13.15 38.22 15.10
N GLU A 123 -13.40 37.07 15.72
CA GLU A 123 -14.11 36.98 17.02
C GLU A 123 -13.22 37.51 18.17
N GLU A 124 -11.91 37.23 18.16
CA GLU A 124 -10.97 37.79 19.13
C GLU A 124 -10.84 39.33 18.98
N GLU A 125 -10.69 39.86 17.76
CA GLU A 125 -10.66 41.32 17.52
C GLU A 125 -11.98 42.01 17.95
N ALA A 126 -13.14 41.38 17.76
CA ALA A 126 -14.43 41.93 18.17
C ALA A 126 -14.64 41.92 19.70
N LEU A 127 -14.03 40.97 20.42
CA LEU A 127 -14.04 40.91 21.89
C LEU A 127 -13.09 41.95 22.51
N GLU A 128 -12.04 42.37 21.81
CA GLU A 128 -11.13 43.42 22.28
C GLU A 128 -11.73 44.84 22.19
N ASP A 129 -12.63 45.11 21.24
CA ASP A 129 -13.29 46.43 21.07
C ASP A 129 -14.45 46.66 22.08
N GLU A 130 -14.94 45.62 22.77
CA GLU A 130 -15.88 45.73 23.92
C GLU A 130 -15.18 45.86 25.29
N GLY A 131 -13.89 46.22 25.30
CA GLY A 131 -13.13 46.56 26.49
C GLY A 131 -13.65 47.82 27.19
N VAL A 132 -14.61 47.64 28.10
CA VAL A 132 -15.02 48.65 29.09
C VAL A 132 -13.78 49.20 29.81
N ASN A 133 -13.52 50.49 29.64
CA ASN A 133 -12.37 51.21 30.18
C ASN A 133 -12.41 51.21 31.74
N PRO A 134 -11.43 50.60 32.45
CA PRO A 134 -11.50 50.43 33.90
C PRO A 134 -11.07 51.66 34.73
N GLU A 135 -10.95 52.86 34.16
CA GLU A 135 -10.40 54.04 34.86
C GLU A 135 -11.40 54.92 35.64
N ASP A 136 -12.72 54.68 35.60
CA ASP A 136 -13.71 55.52 36.33
C ASP A 136 -14.15 54.99 37.71
N MET A 137 -13.43 54.01 38.29
CA MET A 137 -13.71 53.58 39.68
C MET A 137 -12.97 54.48 40.68
N GLU A 138 -13.50 55.68 40.93
CA GLU A 138 -13.12 56.53 42.06
C GLU A 138 -13.32 55.76 43.38
N THR A 139 -12.22 55.28 43.97
CA THR A 139 -12.23 54.70 45.32
C THR A 139 -12.50 55.79 46.36
N PRO A 140 -13.51 55.68 47.24
CA PRO A 140 -13.67 56.63 48.33
C PRO A 140 -12.60 56.39 49.40
N ARG A 141 -11.86 57.45 49.74
CA ARG A 141 -10.95 57.52 50.89
C ARG A 141 -11.68 57.12 52.16
N GLN A 142 -11.19 56.10 52.87
CA GLN A 142 -11.59 55.86 54.26
C GLN A 142 -10.40 56.05 55.18
N ASP A 143 -10.60 57.03 56.06
CA ASP A 143 -9.66 57.57 57.02
C ASP A 143 -9.44 56.59 58.19
N SER A 144 -8.26 56.72 58.77
CA SER A 144 -7.73 55.96 59.90
C SER A 144 -8.66 55.90 61.13
N SER A 145 -8.69 54.76 61.83
CA SER A 145 -8.48 54.70 63.30
C SER A 145 -8.65 53.30 63.92
N LYS A 146 -7.52 52.78 64.43
CA LYS A 146 -7.27 52.56 65.88
C LYS A 146 -7.73 51.24 66.53
N LYS A 147 -6.68 50.51 66.97
CA LYS A 147 -6.53 49.65 68.19
C LYS A 147 -7.38 48.37 68.24
N GLY A 148 -6.88 47.21 68.66
CA GLY A 148 -5.61 46.82 69.28
C GLY A 148 -5.83 45.57 70.15
N GLY A 149 -4.77 44.78 70.35
CA GLY A 149 -4.62 43.75 71.43
C GLY A 149 -5.48 42.49 71.25
N ASP A 150 -5.08 41.30 71.67
CA ASP A 150 -3.91 40.73 72.33
C ASP A 150 -4.05 39.20 72.16
N PHE A 151 -2.93 38.47 72.24
CA PHE A 151 -2.77 37.05 72.62
C PHE A 151 -3.86 36.01 72.31
#